data_AF-A0A4Q0XQE2-F1
#
_entry.id   AF-A0A4Q0XQE2-F1
#
_cell.length_a   1.000
_cell.length_b   1.000
_cell.length_c   1.000
_cell.angle_alpha   90.00
_cell.angle_beta   90.00
_cell.angle_gamma   90.00
#
_symmetry.space_group_name_H-M   'P 1'
#
loop_
_entity.id
_entity.type
_entity.pdbx_description
1 polymer ?
#
loop_
_entity_poly.entity_id
_entity_poly.type
_entity_poly.pdbx_seq_one_letter_code
_entity_poly.pdbx_strand_id
1 'polypeptide(L)' 'MDDSNSVKSTYRAYDPIYDKVAEISTLIRAKQDFDGAAKIALENNITLEEIVNKTMKLGIFDIAKLADHINKLK' A
#
# COMPACT_ATOMS: atom_id res chain seq x y z
N MET A 1 40.49 -21.58 10.14
CA MET A 1 40.08 -20.19 9.87
C MET A 1 38.61 -20.30 9.51
N ASP A 2 37.77 -19.80 10.40
CA ASP A 2 36.33 -20.07 10.42
C ASP A 2 35.59 -19.39 9.26
N ASP A 3 35.05 -20.21 8.37
CA ASP A 3 34.06 -19.86 7.35
C ASP A 3 32.73 -19.51 8.03
N SER A 4 32.59 -18.27 8.50
CA SER A 4 31.29 -17.72 8.91
C SER A 4 30.66 -16.92 7.78
N ASN A 5 30.32 -17.61 6.69
CA ASN A 5 29.40 -17.09 5.67
C ASN A 5 28.00 -17.06 6.28
N SER A 6 27.68 -15.96 6.98
CA SER A 6 26.35 -15.67 7.50
C SER A 6 25.41 -15.51 6.32
N VAL A 7 24.76 -16.60 5.94
CA VAL A 7 23.61 -16.60 5.04
C VAL A 7 22.54 -15.76 5.74
N LYS A 8 22.51 -14.45 5.44
CA LYS A 8 21.45 -13.56 5.86
C LYS A 8 20.17 -14.10 5.25
N SER A 9 19.46 -14.91 6.02
CA SER A 9 18.14 -15.39 5.68
C SER A 9 17.25 -14.16 5.51
N THR A 10 17.02 -13.75 4.28
CA THR A 10 16.16 -12.61 3.93
C THR A 10 14.70 -13.05 4.09
N TYR A 11 14.30 -13.39 5.31
CA TYR A 11 12.90 -13.32 5.68
C TYR A 11 12.53 -11.84 5.61
N ARG A 12 12.03 -11.40 4.45
CA ARG A 12 11.29 -10.14 4.38
C ARG A 12 10.22 -10.25 5.46
N ALA A 13 10.36 -9.48 6.53
CA ALA A 13 9.34 -9.41 7.57
C ALA A 13 8.00 -9.19 6.85
N TYR A 14 7.09 -10.14 7.03
CA TYR A 14 5.75 -10.05 6.46
C TYR A 14 5.08 -8.87 7.13
N ASP A 15 5.05 -7.74 6.43
CA ASP A 15 4.39 -6.53 6.88
C ASP A 15 2.97 -6.57 6.31
N PRO A 16 1.94 -6.78 7.14
CA PRO A 16 0.55 -6.93 6.70
C PRO A 16 0.02 -5.67 5.99
N ILE A 17 0.71 -4.53 6.11
CA ILE A 17 0.39 -3.32 5.35
C ILE A 17 0.56 -3.55 3.84
N TYR A 18 1.50 -4.40 3.40
CA TYR A 18 1.67 -4.65 1.95
C TYR A 18 0.45 -5.29 1.32
N ASP A 19 -0.22 -6.21 2.02
CA ASP A 19 -1.42 -6.86 1.51
C ASP A 19 -2.57 -5.84 1.40
N LYS A 20 -2.69 -4.92 2.36
CA LYS A 20 -3.68 -3.85 2.32
C LYS A 20 -3.39 -2.81 1.25
N VAL A 21 -2.13 -2.43 1.05
CA VAL A 21 -1.74 -1.53 -0.05
C VAL A 21 -1.95 -2.21 -1.41
N ALA A 22 -1.73 -3.52 -1.52
CA ALA A 22 -2.02 -4.29 -2.73
C ALA A 22 -3.53 -4.37 -3.00
N GLU A 23 -4.34 -4.56 -1.96
CA GLU A 23 -5.81 -4.55 -2.03
C GLU A 23 -6.31 -3.19 -2.52
N ILE A 24 -5.87 -2.09 -1.90
CA ILE A 24 -6.15 -0.69 -2.32
C ILE A 24 -5.77 -0.49 -3.80
N SER A 25 -4.55 -0.89 -4.18
CA SER A 25 -4.07 -0.71 -5.55
C SER A 25 -4.91 -1.50 -6.56
N THR A 26 -5.41 -2.67 -6.17
CA THR A 26 -6.27 -3.51 -7.00
C THR A 26 -7.65 -2.90 -7.17
N LEU A 27 -8.27 -2.38 -6.10
CA LEU A 27 -9.56 -1.69 -6.19
C LEU A 27 -9.49 -0.50 -7.15
N ILE A 28 -8.42 0.28 -7.07
CA ILE A 28 -8.25 1.44 -7.94
C ILE A 28 -8.02 1.02 -9.40
N ARG A 29 -7.04 0.16 -9.67
CA ARG A 29 -6.69 -0.17 -11.07
C ARG A 29 -7.71 -1.06 -11.77
N ALA A 30 -8.18 -2.10 -11.08
CA ALA A 30 -9.04 -3.09 -11.69
C ALA A 30 -10.52 -2.68 -11.65
N LYS A 31 -10.94 -1.99 -10.58
CA LYS A 31 -12.36 -1.67 -10.36
C LYS A 31 -12.69 -0.18 -10.46
N GLN A 32 -11.68 0.69 -10.54
CA GLN A 32 -11.86 2.15 -10.45
C GLN A 32 -12.66 2.56 -9.19
N ASP A 33 -12.54 1.76 -8.13
CA ASP A 33 -13.28 1.92 -6.88
C ASP A 33 -12.44 2.71 -5.87
N PHE A 34 -12.47 4.04 -6.01
CA PHE A 34 -11.74 4.96 -5.14
C PHE A 34 -12.39 5.08 -3.76
N ASP A 35 -13.71 4.89 -3.65
CA ASP A 35 -14.43 4.93 -2.37
C ASP A 35 -14.09 3.73 -1.51
N GLY A 36 -14.09 2.52 -2.09
CA GLY A 36 -13.67 1.31 -1.40
C GLY A 36 -12.20 1.37 -0.97
N ALA A 37 -11.33 1.87 -1.85
CA ALA A 37 -9.91 2.08 -1.53
C ALA A 37 -9.70 3.08 -0.39
N ALA A 38 -10.45 4.19 -0.38
CA ALA A 38 -10.39 5.20 0.68
C ALA A 38 -10.89 4.66 2.02
N LYS A 39 -11.97 3.86 2.02
CA LYS A 39 -12.47 3.19 3.24
C LYS A 39 -11.43 2.26 3.84
N ILE A 40 -10.81 1.39 3.03
CA ILE A 40 -9.76 0.49 3.52
C ILE A 40 -8.59 1.29 4.10
N ALA A 41 -8.17 2.36 3.43
CA ALA A 41 -7.09 3.21 3.92
C ALA A 41 -7.43 3.81 5.30
N LEU A 42 -8.64 4.37 5.46
CA LEU A 42 -9.08 4.97 6.73
C LEU A 42 -9.25 3.93 7.84
N GLU A 43 -9.93 2.82 7.58
CA GLU A 43 -10.20 1.75 8.56
C GLU A 43 -8.91 1.11 9.09
N ASN A 44 -7.88 1.04 8.25
CA ASN A 44 -6.59 0.44 8.60
C ASN A 44 -5.54 1.48 9.00
N ASN A 45 -5.93 2.77 9.13
CA ASN A 45 -5.03 3.89 9.44
C ASN A 45 -3.82 4.00 8.50
N ILE A 46 -4.00 3.65 7.22
CA ILE A 46 -2.95 3.70 6.21
C ILE A 46 -2.91 5.10 5.61
N THR A 47 -1.74 5.72 5.67
CA THR A 47 -1.51 7.04 5.11
C THR A 47 -1.27 6.99 3.60
N LEU A 48 -1.51 8.11 2.92
CA LEU A 48 -1.16 8.27 1.50
C LEU A 48 0.34 8.06 1.25
N GLU A 49 1.18 8.51 2.16
CA GLU A 49 2.63 8.30 2.07
C GLU A 49 2.99 6.81 2.09
N GLU A 50 2.39 6.03 2.98
CA GLU A 50 2.59 4.58 3.02
C GLU A 50 2.10 3.90 1.75
N ILE A 51 0.96 4.33 1.21
CA ILE A 51 0.44 3.80 -0.06
C ILE A 51 1.44 4.10 -1.18
N VAL A 52 1.90 5.34 -1.32
CA VAL A 52 2.86 5.75 -2.37
C VAL A 52 4.19 5.01 -2.23
N ASN A 53 4.72 4.88 -1.00
CA ASN A 53 6.01 4.25 -0.77
C ASN A 53 5.97 2.71 -0.95
N LYS A 54 4.81 2.08 -0.71
CA LYS A 54 4.65 0.62 -0.80
C LYS A 54 3.96 0.17 -2.09
N THR A 55 3.35 1.07 -2.85
CA THR A 55 2.79 0.79 -4.18
C THR A 55 3.72 1.25 -5.29
N MET A 56 4.13 0.33 -6.16
CA MET A 56 4.80 0.68 -7.43
C MET A 56 3.81 0.80 -8.59
N LYS A 57 2.51 0.67 -8.33
CA LYS A 57 1.51 0.40 -9.38
C LYS A 57 0.56 1.54 -9.68
N LEU A 58 0.45 2.55 -8.80
CA LEU A 58 -0.50 3.66 -8.96
C LEU A 58 0.19 4.88 -9.58
N GLY A 59 -0.47 5.48 -10.56
CA GLY A 59 0.01 6.74 -11.15
C GLY A 59 -0.34 7.93 -10.25
N ILE A 60 0.29 9.09 -10.49
CA ILE A 60 0.06 10.29 -9.69
C ILE A 60 -1.40 10.75 -9.71
N PHE A 61 -2.12 10.56 -10.81
CA PHE A 61 -3.55 10.86 -10.91
C PHE A 61 -4.42 9.93 -10.05
N ASP A 62 -4.06 8.65 -9.96
CA ASP A 62 -4.77 7.69 -9.10
C ASP A 62 -4.59 8.04 -7.63
N ILE A 63 -3.36 8.41 -7.25
CA ILE A 63 -3.02 8.86 -5.90
C ILE A 63 -3.78 10.15 -5.55
N ALA A 64 -3.82 11.13 -6.45
CA ALA A 64 -4.56 12.37 -6.24
C ALA A 64 -6.06 12.12 -6.04
N LYS A 65 -6.67 11.28 -6.89
CA LYS A 65 -8.08 10.89 -6.73
C LYS A 65 -8.32 10.17 -5.42
N LEU A 66 -7.46 9.21 -5.06
CA LEU A 66 -7.56 8.53 -3.78
C LEU A 66 -7.52 9.54 -2.61
N ALA A 67 -6.63 10.53 -2.67
CA ALA A 67 -6.56 11.59 -1.66
C ALA A 67 -7.84 12.41 -1.55
N ASP A 68 -8.44 12.79 -2.68
CA ASP A 68 -9.73 13.48 -2.69
C ASP A 68 -10.83 12.65 -2.03
N HIS A 69 -10.88 11.34 -2.29
CA HIS A 69 -11.87 10.45 -1.71
C HIS A 69 -11.65 10.22 -0.20
N ILE A 70 -10.39 10.07 0.24
CA ILE A 70 -10.05 10.01 1.67
C ILE A 70 -10.50 11.29 2.38
N ASN A 71 -10.25 12.47 1.80
CA ASN A 71 -10.66 13.75 2.38
C ASN A 71 -12.18 13.94 2.43
N LYS A 72 -12.94 13.37 1.50
CA LYS A 72 -14.42 13.42 1.51
C LYS A 72 -15.05 12.59 2.62
N LEU A 73 -14.39 11.52 3.05
CA LEU A 73 -14.89 10.57 4.05
C LEU A 73 -14.50 10.95 5.49
N LYS A 74 -13.65 11.96 5.65
CA LYS A 74 -13.10 12.43 6.92
C LYS A 74 -13.84 13.66 7.42
#